data_AF-R7QPM0-F1
#
_entry.id   AF-R7QPM0-F1
#
_cell.length_a   1.000
_cell.length_b   1.000
_cell.length_c   1.000
_cell.angle_alpha   90.00
_cell.angle_beta   90.00
_cell.angle_gamma   90.00
#
_symmetry.space_group_name_H-M   'P 1'
#
loop_
_entity.id
_entity.type
_entity.pdbx_description
1 polymer ?
#
loop_
_entity_poly.entity_id
_entity_poly.type
_entity_poly.pdbx_seq_one_letter_code
_entity_poly.pdbx_strand_id
1 'polypeptide(L)'
;MNSSFIAESGFVDPELIAPHIRPNAGMQRATRIRIEANAAGHLRDDSQVALLVGLLSQLYVQEFREAGLTESVHAYADGHVGIKVEDIMDIPDLAEQWQPDMLMDIEGWDPEAVEMSSECNVVRCDGLTKKEISLLLTVMGGRAKTTKLAFDLAIPRLCDKVYVNATMNLVSGDPIATDDVTAQLCRATLDRYVDTNRLHAQFEVAFAIFHQCALAPVPDRAEGMAWLKRKRELVLPAFSAFRGHYRTILAGDAYGLSASALLTWRWWRNAGISTAVHGGMYNAASLWGRYFVEAEDFFQDADLEQVRQHRMSDAPAVAYYRYASMITGHKAYCPVPAGFGMRYLDWKVNDALTLPVSLTGDNLLGYDIETSEDGSLLHVRHIPPPASHIHVLARLPRDGAFKSLSDKFSLTITARQEGWTVPSVMEAWGLGMALGWLGYDAEMSYRGETRIGNWVSNQSQIAAKPFSISGPDVEAVKVLSIEHMRQHSLLPGLNEKVSRWNVEVAVEGFSIRGLSMGTVALIGAFKATKSNRVDVISSEVGDIVYLPVTYETVHRGITTR
;
A
#
# COMPACT_ATOMS: atom_id res chain seq x y z
N MET A 1 24.68 8.54 -14.29
CA MET A 1 25.72 9.51 -14.72
C MET A 1 26.93 8.78 -15.26
N ASN A 2 27.84 9.45 -15.95
CA ASN A 2 29.17 8.94 -16.27
C ASN A 2 29.99 8.76 -14.98
N SER A 3 30.59 7.59 -14.77
CA SER A 3 31.45 7.31 -13.62
C SER A 3 32.70 8.15 -13.55
N SER A 4 33.18 8.71 -14.68
CA SER A 4 34.37 9.56 -14.69
C SER A 4 34.16 10.95 -14.06
N PHE A 5 32.93 11.31 -13.70
CA PHE A 5 32.57 12.63 -13.15
C PHE A 5 32.13 12.59 -11.70
N ILE A 6 32.23 11.43 -11.07
CA ILE A 6 31.80 11.22 -9.69
C ILE A 6 33.04 11.04 -8.83
N ALA A 7 33.14 11.84 -7.77
CA ALA A 7 34.18 11.70 -6.76
C ALA A 7 33.98 10.42 -5.93
N GLU A 8 35.00 10.02 -5.17
CA GLU A 8 34.92 8.88 -4.23
C GLU A 8 33.79 9.05 -3.18
N SER A 9 33.44 10.30 -2.88
CA SER A 9 32.32 10.65 -2.00
C SER A 9 30.93 10.39 -2.60
N GLY A 10 30.84 10.05 -3.89
CA GLY A 10 29.60 9.83 -4.62
C GLY A 10 28.93 11.10 -5.16
N PHE A 11 29.51 12.28 -4.87
CA PHE A 11 29.04 13.56 -5.42
C PHE A 11 29.62 13.82 -6.80
N VAL A 12 28.91 14.63 -7.58
CA VAL A 12 29.43 15.16 -8.83
C VAL A 12 30.61 16.07 -8.53
N ASP A 13 31.73 15.84 -9.22
CA ASP A 13 32.89 16.72 -9.14
C ASP A 13 32.90 17.65 -10.37
N PRO A 14 32.63 18.95 -10.19
CA PRO A 14 32.67 19.92 -11.28
C PRO A 14 34.05 20.01 -11.93
N GLU A 15 35.13 19.77 -11.19
CA GLU A 15 36.50 19.80 -11.72
C GLU A 15 36.74 18.65 -12.70
N LEU A 16 36.09 17.50 -12.50
CA LEU A 16 36.15 16.38 -13.44
C LEU A 16 35.31 16.61 -14.70
N ILE A 17 34.28 17.46 -14.63
CA ILE A 17 33.40 17.78 -15.76
C ILE A 17 33.98 18.90 -16.63
N ALA A 18 34.62 19.91 -16.03
CA ALA A 18 35.13 21.10 -16.71
C ALA A 18 35.99 20.79 -17.96
N PRO A 19 36.93 19.81 -17.94
CA PRO A 19 37.71 19.44 -19.13
C PRO A 19 36.88 18.82 -20.27
N HIS A 20 35.71 18.26 -19.93
CA HIS A 20 34.81 17.55 -20.84
C HIS A 20 33.65 18.39 -21.35
N ILE A 21 33.45 19.59 -20.80
CA ILE A 21 32.66 20.64 -21.45
C ILE A 21 33.47 21.07 -22.67
N ARG A 22 33.30 20.33 -23.77
CA ARG A 22 34.22 20.41 -24.91
C ARG A 22 34.25 21.85 -25.46
N PRO A 23 35.45 22.38 -25.73
CA PRO A 23 35.60 23.58 -26.53
C PRO A 23 35.07 23.25 -27.93
N ASN A 24 33.90 23.78 -28.30
CA ASN A 24 33.64 24.00 -29.72
C ASN A 24 34.80 24.86 -30.24
N ALA A 25 35.32 24.57 -31.44
CA ALA A 25 36.44 25.33 -32.00
C ALA A 25 36.15 26.85 -32.15
N GLY A 26 34.89 27.27 -31.97
CA GLY A 26 34.45 28.67 -31.90
C GLY A 26 34.08 29.20 -30.51
N MET A 27 34.16 28.41 -29.43
CA MET A 27 33.80 28.87 -28.09
C MET A 27 34.90 29.80 -27.55
N GLN A 28 34.53 31.05 -27.24
CA GLN A 28 35.46 32.03 -26.70
C GLN A 28 35.96 31.61 -25.31
N ARG A 29 37.26 31.81 -25.04
CA ARG A 29 37.90 31.48 -23.76
C ARG A 29 37.20 32.11 -22.55
N ALA A 30 36.66 33.33 -22.71
CA ALA A 30 35.89 34.02 -21.67
C ALA A 30 34.57 33.30 -21.35
N THR A 31 33.84 32.85 -22.38
CA THR A 31 32.62 32.05 -22.23
C THR A 31 32.90 30.74 -21.50
N ARG A 32 34.02 30.08 -21.84
CA ARG A 32 34.45 28.86 -21.17
C ARG A 32 34.72 29.06 -19.67
N ILE A 33 35.52 30.07 -19.30
CA ILE A 33 35.82 30.36 -17.89
C ILE A 33 34.54 30.67 -17.11
N ARG A 34 33.59 31.39 -17.72
CA ARG A 34 32.27 31.66 -17.13
C ARG A 34 31.46 30.38 -16.91
N ILE A 35 31.40 29.50 -17.90
CA ILE A 35 30.68 28.21 -17.81
C ILE A 35 31.32 27.31 -16.74
N GLU A 36 32.65 27.21 -16.72
CA GLU A 36 33.40 26.41 -15.73
C GLU A 36 33.18 26.95 -14.30
N ALA A 37 33.21 28.27 -14.10
CA ALA A 37 32.94 28.90 -12.81
C ALA A 37 31.49 28.65 -12.33
N ASN A 38 30.53 28.60 -13.25
CA ASN A 38 29.12 28.39 -12.94
C ASN A 38 28.77 26.90 -12.73
N ALA A 39 29.47 25.96 -13.39
CA ALA A 39 29.19 24.52 -13.27
C ALA A 39 29.22 24.00 -11.83
N ALA A 40 30.09 24.55 -10.97
CA ALA A 40 30.19 24.18 -9.55
C ALA A 40 29.00 24.63 -8.69
N GLY A 41 28.22 25.60 -9.16
CA GLY A 41 27.01 26.08 -8.48
C GLY A 41 25.75 25.26 -8.79
N HIS A 42 25.70 24.57 -9.94
CA HIS A 42 24.45 24.03 -10.51
C HIS A 42 24.38 22.49 -10.55
N LEU A 43 25.51 21.81 -10.41
CA LEU A 43 25.59 20.34 -10.45
C LEU A 43 25.46 19.70 -9.06
N ARG A 44 24.63 20.28 -8.18
CA ARG A 44 24.54 19.85 -6.78
C ARG A 44 23.44 18.84 -6.53
N ASP A 45 22.25 19.08 -7.09
CA ASP A 45 21.06 18.26 -6.82
C ASP A 45 20.47 17.72 -8.13
N ASP A 46 20.26 16.40 -8.22
CA ASP A 46 19.51 15.75 -9.32
C ASP A 46 18.51 14.76 -8.76
N SER A 47 17.24 15.15 -8.80
CA SER A 47 16.12 14.36 -8.33
C SER A 47 14.92 14.56 -9.26
N GLN A 48 14.60 13.52 -10.01
CA GLN A 48 13.47 13.48 -10.93
C GLN A 48 12.36 12.55 -10.42
N VAL A 49 12.43 12.16 -9.13
CA VAL A 49 11.51 11.23 -8.48
C VAL A 49 10.07 11.72 -8.55
N ALA A 50 9.81 13.00 -8.26
CA ALA A 50 8.46 13.57 -8.29
C ALA A 50 7.84 13.51 -9.71
N LEU A 51 8.63 13.81 -10.74
CA LEU A 51 8.22 13.68 -12.14
C LEU A 51 7.88 12.22 -12.49
N LEU A 52 8.72 11.27 -12.08
CA LEU A 52 8.49 9.84 -12.33
C LEU A 52 7.24 9.32 -11.60
N VAL A 53 6.97 9.78 -10.37
CA VAL A 53 5.73 9.46 -9.64
C VAL A 53 4.51 9.99 -10.40
N GLY A 54 4.58 11.20 -10.96
CA GLY A 54 3.49 11.76 -11.76
C GLY A 54 3.23 11.04 -13.07
N LEU A 55 4.29 10.63 -13.75
CA LEU A 55 4.16 9.78 -14.94
C LEU A 55 3.57 8.40 -14.61
N LEU A 56 3.97 7.77 -13.50
CA LEU A 56 3.38 6.51 -13.04
C LEU A 56 1.89 6.70 -12.73
N SER A 57 1.54 7.74 -11.99
CA SER A 57 0.13 8.09 -11.70
C SER A 57 -0.67 8.28 -12.99
N GLN A 58 -0.14 9.01 -13.97
CA GLN A 58 -0.83 9.21 -15.25
C GLN A 58 -0.99 7.90 -16.03
N LEU A 59 0.06 7.08 -16.08
CA LEU A 59 0.01 5.77 -16.73
C LEU A 59 -1.15 4.93 -16.19
N TYR A 60 -1.25 4.76 -14.87
CA TYR A 60 -2.28 3.89 -14.29
C TYR A 60 -3.69 4.48 -14.38
N VAL A 61 -3.85 5.80 -14.37
CA VAL A 61 -5.14 6.44 -14.68
C VAL A 61 -5.57 6.13 -16.12
N GLN A 62 -4.65 6.20 -17.07
CA GLN A 62 -4.98 5.86 -18.46
C GLN A 62 -5.23 4.37 -18.65
N GLU A 63 -4.44 3.48 -18.03
CA GLU A 63 -4.71 2.03 -18.06
C GLU A 63 -6.10 1.70 -17.50
N PHE A 64 -6.53 2.39 -16.43
CA PHE A 64 -7.87 2.22 -15.87
C PHE A 64 -8.97 2.70 -16.82
N ARG A 65 -8.81 3.89 -17.43
CA ARG A 65 -9.75 4.47 -18.39
C ARG A 65 -9.88 3.62 -19.66
N GLU A 66 -8.75 3.22 -20.24
CA GLU A 66 -8.71 2.41 -21.46
C GLU A 66 -9.29 1.00 -21.23
N ALA A 67 -9.19 0.46 -20.01
CA ALA A 67 -9.84 -0.78 -19.63
C ALA A 67 -11.38 -0.65 -19.51
N GLY A 68 -11.94 0.56 -19.63
CA GLY A 68 -13.38 0.80 -19.50
C GLY A 68 -13.91 0.56 -18.08
N LEU A 69 -13.04 0.61 -17.08
CA LEU A 69 -13.42 0.41 -15.69
C LEU A 69 -14.13 1.66 -15.18
N THR A 70 -15.26 1.46 -14.50
CA THR A 70 -16.01 2.54 -13.86
C THR A 70 -15.50 2.74 -12.44
N GLU A 71 -15.40 4.00 -12.03
CA GLU A 71 -15.20 4.36 -10.63
C GLU A 71 -16.43 3.92 -9.83
N SER A 72 -16.41 2.69 -9.30
CA SER A 72 -17.48 2.24 -8.41
C SER A 72 -17.28 2.89 -7.06
N VAL A 73 -18.28 3.64 -6.62
CA VAL A 73 -18.35 4.09 -5.23
C VAL A 73 -18.58 2.85 -4.38
N HIS A 74 -17.52 2.36 -3.75
CA HIS A 74 -17.66 1.32 -2.75
C HIS A 74 -18.54 1.88 -1.61
N ALA A 75 -19.59 1.14 -1.28
CA ALA A 75 -20.36 1.37 -0.07
C ALA A 75 -20.27 0.09 0.76
N TYR A 76 -19.96 0.25 2.05
CA TYR A 76 -20.15 -0.84 2.99
C TYR A 76 -21.64 -0.96 3.27
N ALA A 77 -22.17 -2.18 3.29
CA ALA A 77 -23.53 -2.46 3.73
C ALA A 77 -23.63 -3.91 4.23
N ASP A 78 -24.08 -4.09 5.47
CA ASP A 78 -24.24 -5.42 6.09
C ASP A 78 -25.69 -5.78 6.43
N GLY A 79 -26.64 -4.94 6.01
CA GLY A 79 -28.07 -5.08 6.31
C GLY A 79 -28.49 -4.37 7.59
N HIS A 80 -27.56 -3.92 8.43
CA HIS A 80 -27.82 -3.12 9.63
C HIS A 80 -27.43 -1.65 9.40
N VAL A 81 -26.22 -1.44 8.90
CA VAL A 81 -25.67 -0.12 8.59
C VAL A 81 -25.08 -0.08 7.19
N GLY A 82 -25.26 1.05 6.52
CA GLY A 82 -24.66 1.37 5.24
C GLY A 82 -23.75 2.58 5.35
N ILE A 83 -22.55 2.51 4.78
CA ILE A 83 -21.60 3.63 4.74
C ILE A 83 -21.08 3.86 3.33
N LYS A 84 -21.28 5.06 2.80
CA LYS A 84 -20.71 5.44 1.51
C LYS A 84 -19.29 5.93 1.75
N VAL A 85 -18.35 5.47 0.93
CA VAL A 85 -16.96 5.90 1.01
C VAL A 85 -16.81 7.41 0.77
N GLU A 86 -17.69 8.01 -0.03
CA GLU A 86 -17.70 9.47 -0.32
C GLU A 86 -18.02 10.31 0.92
N ASP A 87 -18.82 9.77 1.84
CA ASP A 87 -19.20 10.48 3.07
C ASP A 87 -18.04 10.47 4.10
N ILE A 88 -17.04 9.59 3.90
CA ILE A 88 -15.88 9.45 4.78
C ILE A 88 -14.62 10.07 4.17
N MET A 89 -14.39 9.85 2.88
CA MET A 89 -13.19 10.35 2.21
C MET A 89 -13.39 11.82 1.87
N ASP A 90 -12.41 12.63 2.26
CA ASP A 90 -12.27 14.02 1.82
C ASP A 90 -11.85 14.01 0.33
N ILE A 91 -12.81 13.73 -0.56
CA ILE A 91 -12.59 13.70 -2.00
C ILE A 91 -12.51 15.15 -2.46
N PRO A 92 -11.33 15.62 -2.93
CA PRO A 92 -11.20 16.99 -3.40
C PRO A 92 -12.05 17.21 -4.66
N ASP A 93 -12.37 18.46 -4.96
CA ASP A 93 -12.99 18.84 -6.22
C ASP A 93 -12.17 18.27 -7.39
N LEU A 94 -12.83 17.44 -8.20
CA LEU A 94 -12.21 16.80 -9.34
C LEU A 94 -12.19 17.79 -10.50
N ALA A 95 -11.01 17.96 -11.11
CA ALA A 95 -10.90 18.71 -12.34
C ALA A 95 -11.60 17.93 -13.47
N GLU A 96 -12.47 18.59 -14.23
CA GLU A 96 -13.16 18.00 -15.38
C GLU A 96 -12.17 17.46 -16.42
N GLN A 97 -11.03 18.13 -16.55
CA GLN A 97 -9.95 17.75 -17.46
C GLN A 97 -8.60 18.02 -16.82
N TRP A 98 -7.60 17.26 -17.25
CA TRP A 98 -6.22 17.60 -16.96
C TRP A 98 -5.86 18.85 -17.75
N GLN A 99 -5.64 19.96 -17.04
CA GLN A 99 -5.01 21.15 -17.60
C GLN A 99 -3.71 21.39 -16.84
N PRO A 100 -2.56 21.45 -17.51
CA PRO A 100 -1.34 21.85 -16.85
C PRO A 100 -1.43 23.30 -16.41
N ASP A 101 -0.74 23.63 -15.33
CA ASP A 101 -0.52 25.03 -14.98
C ASP A 101 0.38 25.66 -16.07
N MET A 102 -0.22 26.49 -16.91
CA MET A 102 0.44 27.16 -18.05
C MET A 102 1.43 28.26 -17.61
N LEU A 103 1.69 28.39 -16.32
CA LEU A 103 2.61 29.37 -15.74
C LEU A 103 4.08 28.92 -15.71
N MET A 104 4.40 27.69 -16.13
CA MET A 104 5.78 27.22 -16.22
C MET A 104 6.49 27.81 -17.45
N ASP A 105 7.63 28.45 -17.23
CA ASP A 105 8.48 28.99 -18.30
C ASP A 105 9.29 27.85 -18.95
N ILE A 106 9.14 27.68 -20.26
CA ILE A 106 9.72 26.57 -21.04
C ILE A 106 10.60 27.16 -22.13
N GLU A 107 11.89 26.86 -22.05
CA GLU A 107 12.88 27.34 -23.02
C GLU A 107 13.68 26.19 -23.64
N GLY A 108 14.16 26.40 -24.86
CA GLY A 108 15.15 25.51 -25.46
C GLY A 108 16.48 25.65 -24.72
N TRP A 109 17.14 24.52 -24.44
CA TRP A 109 18.46 24.56 -23.83
C TRP A 109 19.53 24.99 -24.85
N ASP A 110 20.17 26.12 -24.59
CA ASP A 110 21.39 26.55 -25.27
C ASP A 110 22.49 26.85 -24.23
N PRO A 111 23.54 26.01 -24.14
CA PRO A 111 24.62 26.21 -23.17
C PRO A 111 25.44 27.49 -23.40
N GLU A 112 25.34 28.14 -24.57
CA GLU A 112 26.06 29.38 -24.89
C GLU A 112 25.24 30.65 -24.59
N ALA A 113 23.91 30.56 -24.68
CA ALA A 113 23.00 31.70 -24.54
C ALA A 113 22.40 31.88 -23.14
N VAL A 114 22.30 30.80 -22.35
CA VAL A 114 21.63 30.85 -21.04
C VAL A 114 22.58 31.31 -19.94
N GLU A 115 22.23 32.37 -19.21
CA GLU A 115 22.88 32.70 -17.94
C GLU A 115 22.56 31.61 -16.92
N MET A 116 23.56 30.80 -16.61
CA MET A 116 23.41 29.70 -15.67
C MET A 116 23.21 30.25 -14.25
N SER A 117 22.00 30.09 -13.71
CA SER A 117 21.65 30.37 -12.32
C SER A 117 21.46 29.06 -11.53
N SER A 118 21.48 29.13 -10.19
CA SER A 118 21.31 27.98 -9.27
C SER A 118 20.00 27.21 -9.44
N GLU A 119 19.03 27.77 -10.16
CA GLU A 119 17.68 27.23 -10.35
C GLU A 119 17.46 26.72 -11.79
N CYS A 120 18.55 26.47 -12.54
CA CYS A 120 18.50 26.05 -13.93
C CYS A 120 18.22 24.54 -14.08
N ASN A 121 16.94 24.16 -14.07
CA ASN A 121 16.51 22.79 -14.38
C ASN A 121 16.59 22.52 -15.88
N VAL A 122 17.46 21.60 -16.30
CA VAL A 122 17.62 21.18 -17.69
C VAL A 122 17.32 19.70 -17.83
N VAL A 123 16.16 19.40 -18.44
CA VAL A 123 15.74 18.03 -18.75
C VAL A 123 16.32 17.59 -20.08
N ARG A 124 16.83 16.34 -20.12
CA ARG A 124 17.32 15.75 -21.37
C ARG A 124 16.22 14.91 -22.01
N CYS A 125 15.88 15.28 -23.23
CA CYS A 125 14.81 14.68 -24.01
C CYS A 125 15.29 14.06 -25.33
N ASP A 126 16.59 13.78 -25.46
CA ASP A 126 17.13 13.06 -26.62
C ASP A 126 16.42 11.71 -26.81
N GLY A 127 15.92 11.45 -28.02
CA GLY A 127 15.21 10.20 -28.35
C GLY A 127 13.74 10.16 -27.94
N LEU A 128 13.22 11.23 -27.31
CA LEU A 128 11.79 11.40 -27.09
C LEU A 128 11.15 12.08 -28.30
N THR A 129 9.90 11.72 -28.57
CA THR A 129 9.05 12.36 -29.58
C THR A 129 8.46 13.65 -29.03
N LYS A 130 7.95 14.51 -29.92
CA LYS A 130 7.28 15.76 -29.49
C LYS A 130 6.15 15.51 -28.49
N LYS A 131 5.32 14.47 -28.71
CA LYS A 131 4.21 14.12 -27.80
C LYS A 131 4.70 13.72 -26.40
N GLU A 132 5.80 12.98 -26.32
CA GLU A 132 6.35 12.54 -25.02
C GLU A 132 7.01 13.69 -24.27
N ILE A 133 7.67 14.60 -24.99
CA ILE A 133 8.19 15.84 -24.42
C ILE A 133 7.04 16.69 -23.88
N SER A 134 5.97 16.89 -24.67
CA SER A 134 4.78 17.59 -24.21
C SER A 134 4.18 16.92 -22.98
N LEU A 135 4.08 15.59 -22.94
CA LEU A 135 3.61 14.85 -21.76
C LEU A 135 4.47 15.14 -20.52
N LEU A 136 5.81 15.06 -20.64
CA LEU A 136 6.72 15.38 -19.53
C LEU A 136 6.49 16.79 -18.99
N LEU A 137 6.46 17.79 -19.88
CA LEU A 137 6.26 19.18 -19.52
C LEU A 137 4.89 19.41 -18.86
N THR A 138 3.86 18.73 -19.35
CA THR A 138 2.51 18.80 -18.77
C THR A 138 2.49 18.22 -17.35
N VAL A 139 3.19 17.11 -17.07
CA VAL A 139 3.32 16.57 -15.71
C VAL A 139 4.14 17.49 -14.80
N MET A 140 5.20 18.13 -15.33
CA MET A 140 6.02 19.10 -14.59
C MET A 140 5.27 20.38 -14.24
N GLY A 141 4.36 20.83 -15.12
CA GLY A 141 3.45 21.94 -14.88
C GLY A 141 2.42 21.68 -13.77
N GLY A 142 2.40 20.47 -13.20
CA GLY A 142 1.46 20.13 -12.15
C GLY A 142 0.13 19.60 -12.68
N ARG A 143 -0.63 19.00 -11.76
CA ARG A 143 -1.81 18.22 -12.07
C ARG A 143 -2.76 18.21 -10.88
N ALA A 144 -4.01 18.56 -11.14
CA ALA A 144 -5.12 18.29 -10.24
C ALA A 144 -5.63 16.84 -10.40
N LYS A 145 -6.30 16.34 -9.37
CA LYS A 145 -7.03 15.07 -9.44
C LYS A 145 -8.17 15.17 -10.45
N THR A 146 -8.36 14.12 -11.23
CA THR A 146 -9.45 14.01 -12.22
C THR A 146 -10.41 12.85 -11.94
N THR A 147 -10.03 11.97 -11.02
CA THR A 147 -10.75 10.74 -10.64
C THR A 147 -10.70 10.57 -9.13
N LYS A 148 -11.57 9.71 -8.59
CA LYS A 148 -11.58 9.33 -7.16
C LYS A 148 -10.51 8.29 -6.80
N LEU A 149 -9.71 7.85 -7.77
CA LEU A 149 -8.74 6.76 -7.61
C LEU A 149 -7.57 7.18 -6.72
N ALA A 150 -7.12 6.27 -5.85
CA ALA A 150 -6.02 6.56 -4.92
C ALA A 150 -4.69 6.85 -5.63
N PHE A 151 -4.46 6.22 -6.78
CA PHE A 151 -3.28 6.44 -7.63
C PHE A 151 -3.39 7.67 -8.55
N ASP A 152 -4.54 8.35 -8.62
CA ASP A 152 -4.64 9.66 -9.26
C ASP A 152 -4.14 10.70 -8.28
N LEU A 153 -2.88 11.11 -8.42
CA LEU A 153 -2.23 11.99 -7.45
C LEU A 153 -2.35 13.44 -7.92
N ALA A 154 -2.76 14.31 -7.01
CA ALA A 154 -2.55 15.74 -7.21
C ALA A 154 -1.05 16.03 -7.04
N ILE A 155 -0.43 16.61 -8.06
CA ILE A 155 1.00 16.89 -8.08
C ILE A 155 1.15 18.39 -8.30
N PRO A 156 1.81 19.11 -7.37
CA PRO A 156 2.04 20.54 -7.57
C PRO A 156 2.99 20.76 -8.75
N ARG A 157 3.02 21.99 -9.25
CA ARG A 157 4.04 22.41 -10.21
C ARG A 157 5.43 22.08 -9.65
N LEU A 158 6.22 21.35 -10.43
CA LEU A 158 7.51 20.82 -9.98
C LEU A 158 8.63 21.87 -10.04
N CYS A 159 8.53 22.82 -10.96
CA CYS A 159 9.44 23.94 -11.12
C CYS A 159 8.78 25.10 -11.85
N ASP A 160 9.25 26.32 -11.61
CA ASP A 160 8.74 27.52 -12.29
C ASP A 160 9.34 27.70 -13.69
N LYS A 161 10.57 27.21 -13.90
CA LYS A 161 11.28 27.27 -15.17
C LYS A 161 11.98 25.96 -15.48
N VAL A 162 11.89 25.54 -16.73
CA VAL A 162 12.59 24.36 -17.26
C VAL A 162 13.18 24.63 -18.64
N TYR A 163 14.41 24.17 -18.83
CA TYR A 163 15.07 24.13 -20.13
C TYR A 163 15.00 22.72 -20.70
N VAL A 164 14.68 22.62 -21.98
CA VAL A 164 14.58 21.33 -22.66
C VAL A 164 15.77 21.15 -23.60
N ASN A 165 16.62 20.17 -23.28
CA ASN A 165 17.66 19.72 -24.19
C ASN A 165 17.12 18.59 -25.06
N ALA A 166 16.69 18.94 -26.27
CA ALA A 166 16.22 18.01 -27.29
C ALA A 166 16.92 18.29 -28.63
N THR A 167 17.02 17.27 -29.48
CA THR A 167 17.54 17.40 -30.84
C THR A 167 16.60 18.15 -31.80
N MET A 168 15.35 18.35 -31.41
CA MET A 168 14.33 19.03 -32.23
C MET A 168 14.07 20.44 -31.71
N ASN A 169 13.86 21.39 -32.62
CA ASN A 169 13.39 22.72 -32.25
C ASN A 169 11.96 22.61 -31.72
N LEU A 170 11.80 22.87 -30.42
CA LEU A 170 10.48 22.97 -29.80
C LEU A 170 9.93 24.36 -30.12
N VAL A 171 8.91 24.41 -31.00
CA VAL A 171 8.32 25.67 -31.48
C VAL A 171 7.30 26.24 -30.48
N SER A 172 6.84 25.48 -29.49
CA SER A 172 5.92 25.96 -28.46
C SER A 172 5.84 24.98 -27.30
N GLY A 173 5.74 25.52 -26.08
CA GLY A 173 5.34 24.82 -24.86
C GLY A 173 3.87 24.45 -24.85
N ASP A 174 3.33 24.02 -25.99
CA ASP A 174 1.93 23.63 -26.08
C ASP A 174 1.72 22.35 -25.26
N PRO A 175 0.85 22.39 -24.25
CA PRO A 175 0.53 21.22 -23.45
C PRO A 175 -0.05 20.13 -24.34
N ILE A 176 0.17 18.87 -23.96
CA ILE A 176 -0.48 17.77 -24.69
C ILE A 176 -1.99 17.85 -24.44
N ALA A 177 -2.78 17.72 -25.49
CA ALA A 177 -4.24 17.60 -25.35
C ALA A 177 -4.56 16.34 -24.53
N THR A 178 -5.50 16.42 -23.60
CA THR A 178 -5.86 15.29 -22.72
C THR A 178 -6.22 14.02 -23.51
N ASP A 179 -6.92 14.17 -24.64
CA ASP A 179 -7.34 13.07 -25.51
C ASP A 179 -6.18 12.38 -26.24
N ASP A 180 -5.02 13.04 -26.34
CA ASP A 180 -3.81 12.46 -26.92
C ASP A 180 -3.02 11.59 -25.93
N VAL A 181 -3.40 11.61 -24.65
CA VAL A 181 -2.66 10.95 -23.56
C VAL A 181 -3.16 9.53 -23.36
N THR A 182 -2.45 8.56 -23.94
CA THR A 182 -2.73 7.12 -23.79
C THR A 182 -1.81 6.44 -22.79
N ALA A 183 -2.19 5.27 -22.27
CA ALA A 183 -1.34 4.43 -21.44
C ALA A 183 -0.06 4.04 -22.19
N GLN A 184 -0.15 3.76 -23.50
CA GLN A 184 1.00 3.46 -24.34
C GLN A 184 1.97 4.66 -24.41
N LEU A 185 1.46 5.88 -24.58
CA LEU A 185 2.29 7.09 -24.60
C LEU A 185 3.00 7.28 -23.25
N CYS A 186 2.29 7.13 -22.15
CA CYS A 186 2.85 7.26 -20.80
C CYS A 186 3.95 6.22 -20.54
N ARG A 187 3.70 4.96 -20.91
CA ARG A 187 4.65 3.85 -20.77
C ARG A 187 5.89 4.05 -21.64
N ALA A 188 5.72 4.46 -22.90
CA ALA A 188 6.83 4.73 -23.81
C ALA A 188 7.68 5.92 -23.34
N THR A 189 7.04 6.96 -22.80
CA THR A 189 7.71 8.12 -22.21
C THR A 189 8.56 7.70 -21.01
N LEU A 190 7.98 6.95 -20.07
CA LEU A 190 8.71 6.41 -18.91
C LEU A 190 9.90 5.55 -19.34
N ASP A 191 9.68 4.59 -20.24
CA ASP A 191 10.71 3.66 -20.72
C ASP A 191 11.91 4.40 -21.32
N ARG A 192 11.65 5.29 -22.29
CA ARG A 192 12.71 6.04 -22.95
C ARG A 192 13.35 7.08 -22.05
N TYR A 193 12.57 7.79 -21.25
CA TYR A 193 13.11 8.83 -20.39
C TYR A 193 14.06 8.26 -19.33
N VAL A 194 13.67 7.16 -18.68
CA VAL A 194 14.49 6.48 -17.67
C VAL A 194 15.75 5.89 -18.28
N ASP A 195 15.66 5.21 -19.42
CA ASP A 195 16.82 4.60 -20.07
C ASP A 195 17.78 5.66 -20.65
N THR A 196 17.28 6.69 -21.35
CA THR A 196 18.09 7.80 -21.87
C THR A 196 18.84 8.52 -20.76
N ASN A 197 18.18 8.78 -19.63
CA ASN A 197 18.77 9.52 -18.53
C ASN A 197 19.50 8.65 -17.50
N ARG A 198 19.46 7.32 -17.64
CA ARG A 198 20.01 6.36 -16.66
C ARG A 198 19.46 6.61 -15.26
N LEU A 199 18.14 6.69 -15.14
CA LEU A 199 17.40 7.03 -13.91
C LEU A 199 16.91 5.79 -13.15
N HIS A 200 17.44 4.60 -13.41
CA HIS A 200 16.93 3.35 -12.84
C HIS A 200 16.78 3.38 -11.32
N ALA A 201 17.75 3.97 -10.59
CA ALA A 201 17.67 4.09 -9.13
C ALA A 201 16.58 5.07 -8.68
N GLN A 202 16.45 6.22 -9.35
CA GLN A 202 15.38 7.19 -9.05
C GLN A 202 13.99 6.64 -9.44
N PHE A 203 13.93 5.82 -10.49
CA PHE A 203 12.72 5.08 -10.86
C PHE A 203 12.34 4.09 -9.77
N GLU A 204 13.27 3.30 -9.25
CA GLU A 204 13.01 2.38 -8.13
C GLU A 204 12.45 3.10 -6.90
N VAL A 205 13.00 4.28 -6.58
CA VAL A 205 12.46 5.15 -5.52
C VAL A 205 11.05 5.63 -5.85
N ALA A 206 10.82 6.20 -7.03
CA ALA A 206 9.51 6.70 -7.46
C ALA A 206 8.46 5.58 -7.45
N PHE A 207 8.83 4.40 -7.90
CA PHE A 207 8.01 3.21 -7.93
C PHE A 207 7.64 2.72 -6.51
N ALA A 208 8.63 2.66 -5.62
CA ALA A 208 8.43 2.32 -4.22
C ALA A 208 7.53 3.33 -3.49
N ILE A 209 7.63 4.62 -3.81
CA ILE A 209 6.76 5.66 -3.25
C ILE A 209 5.34 5.53 -3.83
N PHE A 210 5.21 5.39 -5.14
CA PHE A 210 3.92 5.24 -5.82
C PHE A 210 3.12 4.05 -5.27
N HIS A 211 3.76 2.90 -5.04
CA HIS A 211 3.09 1.74 -4.46
C HIS A 211 2.51 1.97 -3.07
N GLN A 212 3.11 2.85 -2.25
CA GLN A 212 2.60 3.14 -0.91
C GLN A 212 1.20 3.78 -0.95
N CYS A 213 0.84 4.47 -2.04
CA CYS A 213 -0.45 5.13 -2.20
C CYS A 213 -1.35 4.52 -3.28
N ALA A 214 -0.81 3.67 -4.17
CA ALA A 214 -1.53 3.22 -5.36
C ALA A 214 -2.84 2.48 -5.06
N LEU A 215 -2.88 1.62 -4.03
CA LEU A 215 -4.07 0.85 -3.66
C LEU A 215 -4.30 0.91 -2.15
N ALA A 216 -5.50 1.31 -1.73
CA ALA A 216 -5.94 1.12 -0.36
C ALA A 216 -6.79 -0.15 -0.28
N PRO A 217 -6.51 -1.09 0.64
CA PRO A 217 -7.44 -2.17 0.87
C PRO A 217 -8.74 -1.61 1.45
N VAL A 218 -9.87 -2.14 0.97
CA VAL A 218 -11.21 -1.76 1.44
C VAL A 218 -11.57 -2.68 2.62
N PRO A 219 -11.90 -2.13 3.79
CA PRO A 219 -12.36 -2.90 4.95
C PRO A 219 -13.71 -3.57 4.68
N ASP A 220 -13.93 -4.73 5.29
CA ASP A 220 -15.17 -5.51 5.20
C ASP A 220 -16.06 -5.36 6.44
N ARG A 221 -15.88 -4.26 7.20
CA ARG A 221 -16.60 -3.95 8.45
C ARG A 221 -16.86 -2.46 8.56
N ALA A 222 -17.98 -2.09 9.18
CA ALA A 222 -18.37 -0.70 9.38
C ALA A 222 -17.29 0.13 10.10
N GLU A 223 -16.79 -0.34 11.24
CA GLU A 223 -15.75 0.33 12.02
C GLU A 223 -14.42 0.37 11.26
N GLY A 224 -14.17 -0.65 10.42
CA GLY A 224 -12.98 -0.73 9.59
C GLY A 224 -12.91 0.42 8.59
N MET A 225 -14.05 0.92 8.12
CA MET A 225 -14.12 2.06 7.20
C MET A 225 -13.41 3.32 7.73
N ALA A 226 -13.16 3.42 9.04
CA ALA A 226 -12.34 4.47 9.63
C ALA A 226 -10.88 4.50 9.11
N TRP A 227 -10.35 3.40 8.56
CA TRP A 227 -9.06 3.41 7.85
C TRP A 227 -9.06 4.28 6.60
N LEU A 228 -10.21 4.42 5.93
CA LEU A 228 -10.35 5.23 4.72
C LEU A 228 -10.50 6.72 5.05
N LYS A 229 -10.96 7.08 6.26
CA LYS A 229 -11.01 8.47 6.75
C LYS A 229 -9.63 9.11 6.94
N ARG A 230 -8.57 8.28 7.03
CA ARG A 230 -7.23 8.74 7.39
C ARG A 230 -6.61 9.58 6.27
N LYS A 231 -6.22 10.80 6.61
CA LYS A 231 -5.45 11.68 5.71
C LYS A 231 -4.05 11.12 5.53
N ARG A 232 -3.64 10.98 4.27
CA ARG A 232 -2.32 10.50 3.87
C ARG A 232 -1.64 11.62 3.12
N GLU A 233 -0.38 11.84 3.42
CA GLU A 233 0.47 12.78 2.73
C GLU A 233 1.60 12.03 2.06
N LEU A 234 1.84 12.33 0.79
CA LEU A 234 2.97 11.80 0.05
C LEU A 234 4.08 12.84 0.03
N VAL A 235 5.18 12.57 0.73
CA VAL A 235 6.35 13.46 0.76
C VAL A 235 7.30 13.05 -0.35
N LEU A 236 7.43 13.91 -1.36
CA LEU A 236 8.29 13.69 -2.53
C LEU A 236 9.57 14.53 -2.45
N PRO A 237 10.71 14.03 -2.95
CA PRO A 237 11.89 14.85 -3.17
C PRO A 237 11.59 16.02 -4.09
N ALA A 238 12.17 17.19 -3.80
CA ALA A 238 12.11 18.34 -4.69
C ALA A 238 12.64 17.95 -6.08
N PHE A 239 12.01 18.52 -7.11
CA PHE A 239 12.43 18.28 -8.48
C PHE A 239 13.69 19.09 -8.78
N SER A 240 14.70 18.40 -9.30
CA SER A 240 15.87 19.02 -9.89
C SER A 240 16.40 18.16 -11.03
N ALA A 241 16.80 18.79 -12.12
CA ALA A 241 17.34 18.08 -13.28
C ALA A 241 18.55 18.82 -13.82
N PHE A 242 19.72 18.18 -13.81
CA PHE A 242 20.90 18.73 -14.49
C PHE A 242 21.48 17.84 -15.58
N ARG A 243 20.95 16.62 -15.77
CA ARG A 243 21.48 15.67 -16.77
C ARG A 243 21.40 16.17 -18.21
N GLY A 244 20.56 17.16 -18.47
CA GLY A 244 20.45 17.85 -19.76
C GLY A 244 21.46 18.97 -19.98
N HIS A 245 22.23 19.41 -18.99
CA HIS A 245 23.17 20.54 -19.17
C HIS A 245 24.23 20.23 -20.23
N TYR A 246 24.87 19.08 -20.12
CA TYR A 246 25.91 18.65 -21.06
C TYR A 246 25.69 17.22 -21.52
N ARG A 247 25.77 16.98 -22.83
CA ARG A 247 25.61 15.64 -23.41
C ARG A 247 26.60 14.62 -22.84
N THR A 248 27.79 15.09 -22.45
CA THR A 248 28.88 14.28 -21.90
C THR A 248 28.54 13.69 -20.53
N ILE A 249 27.68 14.31 -19.72
CA ILE A 249 27.28 13.84 -18.36
C ILE A 249 26.77 12.39 -18.37
N LEU A 250 26.18 11.94 -19.49
CA LEU A 250 25.66 10.58 -19.64
C LEU A 250 26.43 9.74 -20.67
N ALA A 251 27.53 10.26 -21.22
CA ALA A 251 28.41 9.47 -22.08
C ALA A 251 29.22 8.47 -21.22
N GLY A 252 29.79 7.43 -21.84
CA GLY A 252 30.65 6.47 -21.13
C GLY A 252 29.93 5.54 -20.16
N ASP A 253 30.65 5.01 -19.18
CA ASP A 253 30.16 3.99 -18.24
C ASP A 253 29.25 4.59 -17.17
N ALA A 254 28.22 3.83 -16.77
CA ALA A 254 27.23 4.31 -15.83
C ALA A 254 27.69 4.15 -14.37
N TYR A 255 27.73 5.25 -13.62
CA TYR A 255 27.93 5.23 -12.17
C TYR A 255 26.66 4.78 -11.43
N GLY A 256 26.85 4.04 -10.34
CA GLY A 256 25.80 3.81 -9.35
C GLY A 256 24.62 2.97 -9.83
N LEU A 257 24.82 2.09 -10.82
CA LEU A 257 23.80 1.14 -11.23
C LEU A 257 23.58 0.11 -10.13
N SER A 258 22.52 0.30 -9.33
CA SER A 258 22.04 -0.71 -8.39
C SER A 258 21.48 -1.91 -9.16
N ALA A 259 21.95 -3.10 -8.82
CA ALA A 259 21.40 -4.34 -9.36
C ALA A 259 19.90 -4.47 -9.03
N SER A 260 19.49 -4.04 -7.82
CA SER A 260 18.07 -3.98 -7.43
C SER A 260 17.28 -3.06 -8.36
N ALA A 261 17.77 -1.85 -8.60
CA ALA A 261 17.11 -0.87 -9.44
C ALA A 261 16.89 -1.38 -10.88
N LEU A 262 17.90 -2.06 -11.45
CA LEU A 262 17.79 -2.68 -12.77
C LEU A 262 16.81 -3.86 -12.79
N LEU A 263 16.75 -4.65 -11.71
CA LEU A 263 15.77 -5.74 -11.58
C LEU A 263 14.35 -5.19 -11.45
N THR A 264 14.14 -4.19 -10.59
CA THR A 264 12.87 -3.48 -10.42
C THR A 264 12.40 -2.88 -11.76
N TRP A 265 13.31 -2.22 -12.48
CA TRP A 265 13.03 -1.69 -13.81
C TRP A 265 12.59 -2.76 -14.80
N ARG A 266 13.38 -3.85 -14.92
CA ARG A 266 13.05 -4.97 -15.81
C ARG A 266 11.75 -5.65 -15.42
N TRP A 267 11.49 -5.80 -14.13
CA TRP A 267 10.26 -6.38 -13.63
C TRP A 267 9.06 -5.51 -14.02
N TRP A 268 9.08 -4.21 -13.72
CA TRP A 268 7.99 -3.29 -14.06
C TRP A 268 7.65 -3.29 -15.55
N ARG A 269 8.65 -3.32 -16.44
CA ARG A 269 8.42 -3.37 -17.90
C ARG A 269 7.68 -4.63 -18.34
N ASN A 270 7.83 -5.72 -17.60
CA ASN A 270 7.26 -7.03 -17.94
C ASN A 270 6.04 -7.40 -17.09
N ALA A 271 5.79 -6.69 -15.98
CA ALA A 271 4.86 -7.13 -14.92
C ALA A 271 3.39 -6.87 -15.22
N GLY A 272 3.04 -5.98 -16.16
CA GLY A 272 1.64 -5.61 -16.42
C GLY A 272 0.88 -5.34 -15.10
N ILE A 273 -0.27 -6.02 -14.92
CA ILE A 273 -1.13 -5.90 -13.73
C ILE A 273 -0.49 -6.39 -12.42
N SER A 274 0.55 -7.22 -12.47
CA SER A 274 1.25 -7.71 -11.26
C SER A 274 1.86 -6.58 -10.45
N THR A 275 2.11 -5.43 -11.08
CA THR A 275 2.57 -4.23 -10.41
C THR A 275 1.57 -3.72 -9.37
N ALA A 276 0.30 -3.58 -9.77
CA ALA A 276 -0.77 -3.13 -8.89
C ALA A 276 -0.98 -4.13 -7.73
N VAL A 277 -0.98 -5.44 -8.03
CA VAL A 277 -1.12 -6.49 -7.00
C VAL A 277 -0.01 -6.41 -5.95
N HIS A 278 1.25 -6.19 -6.39
CA HIS A 278 2.37 -6.05 -5.47
C HIS A 278 2.21 -4.86 -4.52
N GLY A 279 1.82 -3.69 -5.04
CA GLY A 279 1.52 -2.52 -4.21
C GLY A 279 0.38 -2.78 -3.21
N GLY A 280 -0.70 -3.43 -3.66
CA GLY A 280 -1.83 -3.81 -2.81
C GLY A 280 -1.43 -4.74 -1.65
N MET A 281 -0.59 -5.74 -1.90
CA MET A 281 -0.09 -6.64 -0.87
C MET A 281 0.77 -5.93 0.18
N TYR A 282 1.69 -5.06 -0.25
CA TYR A 282 2.52 -4.29 0.68
C TYR A 282 1.70 -3.26 1.48
N ASN A 283 0.68 -2.64 0.86
CA ASN A 283 -0.23 -1.74 1.57
C ASN A 283 -1.06 -2.48 2.62
N ALA A 284 -1.59 -3.66 2.30
CA ALA A 284 -2.27 -4.50 3.26
C ALA A 284 -1.34 -4.90 4.42
N ALA A 285 -0.14 -5.40 4.10
CA ALA A 285 0.84 -5.79 5.12
C ALA A 285 1.26 -4.61 6.01
N SER A 286 1.51 -3.44 5.43
CA SER A 286 1.90 -2.25 6.18
C SER A 286 0.78 -1.76 7.11
N LEU A 287 -0.47 -1.78 6.63
CA LEU A 287 -1.63 -1.40 7.44
C LEU A 287 -1.89 -2.38 8.59
N TRP A 288 -1.75 -3.68 8.35
CA TRP A 288 -1.77 -4.70 9.41
C TRP A 288 -0.65 -4.47 10.42
N GLY A 289 0.57 -4.23 9.96
CA GLY A 289 1.71 -4.01 10.85
C GLY A 289 1.52 -2.78 11.71
N ARG A 290 0.98 -1.71 11.12
CA ARG A 290 0.60 -0.51 11.84
C ARG A 290 -0.47 -0.78 12.90
N TYR A 291 -1.51 -1.56 12.57
CA TYR A 291 -2.55 -1.94 13.54
C TYR A 291 -1.95 -2.56 14.81
N PHE A 292 -1.04 -3.54 14.69
CA PHE A 292 -0.42 -4.18 15.86
C PHE A 292 0.52 -3.28 16.65
N VAL A 293 1.26 -2.43 15.95
CA VAL A 293 2.16 -1.48 16.60
C VAL A 293 1.37 -0.45 17.40
N GLU A 294 0.27 0.08 16.83
CA GLU A 294 -0.52 1.16 17.43
C GLU A 294 -1.58 0.68 18.44
N ALA A 295 -1.99 -0.59 18.38
CA ALA A 295 -2.86 -1.23 19.37
C ALA A 295 -2.07 -1.63 20.63
N GLU A 296 -1.36 -0.67 21.23
CA GLU A 296 -0.39 -0.86 22.33
C GLU A 296 -1.02 -1.54 23.56
N ASP A 297 -2.28 -1.21 23.86
CA ASP A 297 -3.05 -1.78 24.99
C ASP A 297 -3.40 -3.27 24.81
N PHE A 298 -3.18 -3.82 23.60
CA PHE A 298 -3.74 -5.11 23.18
C PHE A 298 -2.69 -6.17 22.82
N PHE A 299 -1.44 -5.77 22.58
CA PHE A 299 -0.36 -6.67 22.15
C PHE A 299 0.93 -6.35 22.91
N GLN A 300 1.28 -7.20 23.89
CA GLN A 300 2.57 -7.16 24.57
C GLN A 300 3.47 -8.25 24.01
N ASP A 301 4.36 -7.86 23.10
CA ASP A 301 5.35 -8.74 22.48
C ASP A 301 6.67 -7.96 22.41
N ALA A 302 7.80 -8.59 22.73
CA ALA A 302 9.11 -7.95 22.75
C ALA A 302 9.51 -7.44 21.36
N ASP A 303 9.10 -8.13 20.29
CA ASP A 303 9.38 -7.73 18.91
C ASP A 303 8.54 -6.50 18.52
N LEU A 304 7.28 -6.43 18.98
CA LEU A 304 6.43 -5.25 18.80
C LEU A 304 6.98 -4.04 19.56
N GLU A 305 7.48 -4.27 20.77
CA GLU A 305 8.06 -3.21 21.60
C GLU A 305 9.31 -2.61 20.97
N GLN A 306 10.16 -3.45 20.36
CA GLN A 306 11.30 -2.96 19.59
C GLN A 306 10.84 -2.07 18.42
N VAL A 307 9.81 -2.47 17.67
CA VAL A 307 9.28 -1.65 16.56
C VAL A 307 8.67 -0.34 17.08
N ARG A 308 7.96 -0.36 18.21
CA ARG A 308 7.38 0.84 18.85
C ARG A 308 8.44 1.85 19.24
N GLN A 309 9.54 1.41 19.83
CA GLN A 309 10.65 2.28 20.23
C GLN A 309 11.28 3.05 19.05
N HIS A 310 11.21 2.49 17.84
CA HIS A 310 11.75 3.12 16.61
C HIS A 310 10.70 3.98 15.85
N ARG A 311 9.41 3.86 16.21
CA ARG A 311 8.29 4.52 15.50
C ARG A 311 8.42 6.04 15.45
N MET A 312 8.95 6.66 16.50
CA MET A 312 9.04 8.12 16.63
C MET A 312 10.23 8.72 15.85
N SER A 313 11.18 7.90 15.41
CA SER A 313 12.41 8.34 14.71
C SER A 313 12.50 7.87 13.26
N ASP A 314 11.66 6.93 12.84
CA ASP A 314 11.67 6.39 11.49
C ASP A 314 11.15 7.40 10.45
N ALA A 315 11.86 7.50 9.32
CA ALA A 315 11.37 8.18 8.12
C ALA A 315 10.08 7.53 7.58
N PRO A 316 9.20 8.25 6.86
CA PRO A 316 7.89 7.76 6.44
C PRO A 316 7.93 6.41 5.69
N ALA A 317 8.77 6.31 4.66
CA ALA A 317 8.92 5.05 3.92
C ALA A 317 9.52 3.92 4.76
N VAL A 318 10.45 4.22 5.68
CA VAL A 318 11.07 3.21 6.55
C VAL A 318 10.02 2.59 7.46
N ALA A 319 9.15 3.41 8.08
CA ALA A 319 8.05 2.92 8.89
C ALA A 319 7.11 2.01 8.08
N TYR A 320 6.74 2.43 6.86
CA TYR A 320 5.90 1.64 5.96
C TYR A 320 6.48 0.24 5.69
N TYR A 321 7.76 0.15 5.30
CA TYR A 321 8.43 -1.10 4.98
C TYR A 321 8.73 -1.94 6.22
N ARG A 322 8.97 -1.31 7.38
CA ARG A 322 9.14 -2.02 8.66
C ARG A 322 7.84 -2.71 9.07
N TYR A 323 6.70 -2.04 8.97
CA TYR A 323 5.39 -2.65 9.24
C TYR A 323 5.11 -3.82 8.29
N ALA A 324 5.38 -3.65 6.99
CA ALA A 324 5.21 -4.73 6.03
C ALA A 324 6.17 -5.90 6.31
N SER A 325 7.42 -5.63 6.68
CA SER A 325 8.43 -6.65 7.03
C SER A 325 8.02 -7.48 8.23
N MET A 326 7.49 -6.83 9.26
CA MET A 326 7.00 -7.49 10.47
C MET A 326 5.87 -8.47 10.16
N ILE A 327 4.91 -8.05 9.34
CA ILE A 327 3.77 -8.89 8.94
C ILE A 327 4.19 -10.01 7.99
N THR A 328 5.17 -9.77 7.12
CA THR A 328 5.59 -10.77 6.12
C THR A 328 6.72 -11.68 6.60
N GLY A 329 7.28 -11.45 7.79
CA GLY A 329 8.44 -12.18 8.31
C GLY A 329 9.73 -12.02 7.47
N HIS A 330 9.74 -11.14 6.48
CA HIS A 330 10.85 -10.94 5.55
C HIS A 330 11.43 -9.54 5.69
N LYS A 331 12.75 -9.43 5.54
CA LYS A 331 13.41 -8.12 5.45
C LYS A 331 12.97 -7.43 4.15
N ALA A 332 12.13 -6.40 4.24
CA ALA A 332 11.81 -5.59 3.08
C ALA A 332 12.93 -4.60 2.79
N TYR A 333 13.34 -4.56 1.52
CA TYR A 333 14.27 -3.55 1.02
C TYR A 333 13.52 -2.22 0.84
N CYS A 334 14.03 -1.15 1.44
CA CYS A 334 13.52 0.21 1.26
C CYS A 334 14.51 1.02 0.40
N PRO A 335 14.21 1.26 -0.89
CA PRO A 335 15.06 2.10 -1.74
C PRO A 335 14.90 3.60 -1.45
N VAL A 336 13.84 3.99 -0.73
CA VAL A 336 13.46 5.39 -0.53
C VAL A 336 14.40 6.08 0.46
N PRO A 337 14.99 7.24 0.12
CA PRO A 337 15.81 8.00 1.05
C PRO A 337 15.02 8.49 2.27
N ALA A 338 15.73 8.75 3.37
CA ALA A 338 15.13 9.25 4.59
C ALA A 338 14.36 10.57 4.36
N GLY A 339 13.22 10.74 5.02
CA GLY A 339 12.35 11.90 4.91
C GLY A 339 11.26 11.82 3.83
N PHE A 340 11.33 10.87 2.90
CA PHE A 340 10.35 10.74 1.81
C PHE A 340 9.45 9.52 1.96
N GLY A 341 8.35 9.50 1.20
CA GLY A 341 7.36 8.42 1.18
C GLY A 341 6.00 8.85 1.75
N MET A 342 5.12 7.87 1.95
CA MET A 342 3.79 8.09 2.50
C MET A 342 3.84 8.25 4.02
N ARG A 343 3.32 9.37 4.50
CA ARG A 343 3.04 9.64 5.91
C ARG A 343 1.54 9.59 6.14
N TYR A 344 1.13 9.04 7.27
CA TYR A 344 -0.22 9.23 7.76
C TYR A 344 -0.24 10.45 8.68
N LEU A 345 -1.06 11.43 8.32
CA LEU A 345 -1.24 12.62 9.14
C LEU A 345 -2.10 12.24 10.34
N ASP A 346 -1.60 12.57 11.53
CA ASP A 346 -2.21 12.53 12.86
C ASP A 346 -3.45 11.65 12.98
N TRP A 347 -3.28 10.49 13.64
CA TRP A 347 -4.19 9.80 14.59
C TRP A 347 -3.62 8.42 14.96
N LYS A 348 -3.86 7.96 16.19
CA LYS A 348 -3.56 6.59 16.67
C LYS A 348 -4.76 5.67 16.40
N VAL A 349 -4.52 4.36 16.25
CA VAL A 349 -5.59 3.33 16.18
C VAL A 349 -6.62 3.41 17.32
N ASN A 350 -6.21 3.96 18.47
CA ASN A 350 -7.04 4.13 19.67
C ASN A 350 -7.75 5.49 19.76
N ASP A 351 -7.62 6.35 18.75
CA ASP A 351 -8.35 7.62 18.74
C ASP A 351 -9.84 7.34 18.47
N ALA A 352 -10.71 7.92 19.28
CA ALA A 352 -12.15 7.85 19.07
C ALA A 352 -12.53 8.64 17.81
N LEU A 353 -13.24 7.98 16.89
CA LEU A 353 -13.68 8.55 15.62
C LEU A 353 -15.17 8.35 15.44
N THR A 354 -15.80 9.24 14.69
CA THR A 354 -17.18 9.07 14.23
C THR A 354 -17.23 8.85 12.73
N LEU A 355 -18.12 7.96 12.29
CA LEU A 355 -18.40 7.71 10.86
C LEU A 355 -19.87 8.02 10.58
N PRO A 356 -20.19 8.76 9.51
CA PRO A 356 -21.58 8.90 9.06
C PRO A 356 -22.09 7.55 8.58
N VAL A 357 -23.28 7.16 9.04
CA VAL A 357 -23.91 5.90 8.67
C VAL A 357 -25.37 6.11 8.27
N SER A 358 -25.83 5.27 7.35
CA SER A 358 -27.26 5.10 7.04
C SER A 358 -27.76 3.85 7.73
N LEU A 359 -28.88 3.94 8.43
CA LEU A 359 -29.49 2.79 9.10
C LEU A 359 -30.38 2.06 8.09
N THR A 360 -30.13 0.77 7.89
CA THR A 360 -30.90 -0.07 6.94
C THR A 360 -31.83 -1.05 7.64
N GLY A 361 -31.70 -1.22 8.96
CA GLY A 361 -32.58 -2.08 9.75
C GLY A 361 -32.77 -1.58 11.18
N ASP A 362 -33.81 -2.09 11.84
CA ASP A 362 -34.20 -1.68 13.19
C ASP A 362 -33.31 -2.28 14.29
N ASN A 363 -32.47 -3.27 13.94
CA ASN A 363 -31.62 -3.97 14.88
C ASN A 363 -30.15 -3.58 14.68
N LEU A 364 -29.61 -2.78 15.60
CA LEU A 364 -28.24 -2.24 15.54
C LEU A 364 -27.18 -3.12 16.22
N LEU A 365 -27.50 -4.38 16.53
CA LEU A 365 -26.63 -5.42 17.14
C LEU A 365 -25.18 -5.00 17.46
N GLY A 366 -24.98 -4.38 18.62
CA GLY A 366 -23.63 -4.10 19.14
C GLY A 366 -22.90 -2.89 18.54
N TYR A 367 -23.51 -2.15 17.63
CA TYR A 367 -22.98 -0.87 17.16
C TYR A 367 -23.22 0.26 18.17
N ASP A 368 -22.20 1.07 18.42
CA ASP A 368 -22.27 2.30 19.23
C ASP A 368 -22.70 3.46 18.33
N ILE A 369 -24.01 3.68 18.17
CA ILE A 369 -24.56 4.67 17.24
C ILE A 369 -25.29 5.77 17.99
N GLU A 370 -24.95 7.02 17.65
CA GLU A 370 -25.69 8.20 18.04
C GLU A 370 -26.56 8.67 16.87
N THR A 371 -27.83 8.94 17.11
CA THR A 371 -28.76 9.44 16.09
C THR A 371 -29.29 10.81 16.50
N SER A 372 -29.17 11.78 15.60
CA SER A 372 -29.66 13.15 15.76
C SER A 372 -30.52 13.57 14.55
N GLU A 373 -31.02 14.81 14.56
CA GLU A 373 -31.76 15.37 13.42
C GLU A 373 -30.89 15.49 12.16
N ASP A 374 -29.56 15.59 12.31
CA ASP A 374 -28.60 15.76 11.22
C ASP A 374 -28.11 14.42 10.62
N GLY A 375 -28.48 13.28 11.22
CA GLY A 375 -28.13 11.95 10.75
C GLY A 375 -27.68 10.99 11.86
N SER A 376 -27.18 9.82 11.46
CA SER A 376 -26.64 8.80 12.38
C SER A 376 -25.12 8.73 12.28
N LEU A 377 -24.46 8.65 13.44
CA LEU A 377 -23.02 8.56 13.58
C LEU A 377 -22.64 7.28 14.34
N LEU A 378 -21.75 6.48 13.75
CA LEU A 378 -21.12 5.34 14.40
C LEU A 378 -19.87 5.80 15.15
N HIS A 379 -19.82 5.54 16.45
CA HIS A 379 -18.68 5.79 17.33
C HIS A 379 -17.69 4.62 17.26
N VAL A 380 -16.54 4.87 16.63
CA VAL A 380 -15.42 3.93 16.51
C VAL A 380 -14.39 4.28 17.59
N ARG A 381 -14.39 3.53 18.69
CA ARG A 381 -13.42 3.72 19.79
C ARG A 381 -12.05 3.10 19.49
N HIS A 382 -12.03 2.02 18.72
CA HIS A 382 -10.83 1.35 18.24
C HIS A 382 -11.01 0.92 16.80
N ILE A 383 -10.04 1.27 15.96
CA ILE A 383 -10.13 0.91 14.54
C ILE A 383 -9.74 -0.57 14.40
N PRO A 384 -10.63 -1.44 13.87
CA PRO A 384 -10.35 -2.87 13.72
C PRO A 384 -9.29 -3.12 12.65
N PRO A 385 -8.85 -4.36 12.40
CA PRO A 385 -7.96 -4.65 11.28
C PRO A 385 -8.49 -4.10 9.94
N PRO A 386 -7.60 -3.56 9.08
CA PRO A 386 -7.98 -2.77 7.90
C PRO A 386 -8.51 -3.55 6.71
N ALA A 387 -8.18 -4.84 6.62
CA ALA A 387 -8.36 -5.61 5.40
C ALA A 387 -8.33 -7.10 5.70
N SER A 388 -8.69 -7.90 4.69
CA SER A 388 -8.51 -9.34 4.82
C SER A 388 -7.04 -9.73 5.03
N HIS A 389 -6.73 -10.52 6.08
CA HIS A 389 -5.40 -11.08 6.29
C HIS A 389 -5.05 -12.15 5.23
N ILE A 390 -6.00 -12.59 4.41
CA ILE A 390 -5.77 -13.56 3.33
C ILE A 390 -4.68 -13.10 2.36
N HIS A 391 -4.60 -11.80 2.10
CA HIS A 391 -3.57 -11.21 1.24
C HIS A 391 -2.15 -11.35 1.80
N VAL A 392 -2.00 -11.67 3.09
CA VAL A 392 -0.72 -11.81 3.81
C VAL A 392 -0.57 -13.15 4.56
N LEU A 393 -1.59 -14.03 4.51
CA LEU A 393 -1.70 -15.28 5.27
C LEU A 393 -0.46 -16.19 5.15
N ALA A 394 -0.01 -16.43 3.92
CA ALA A 394 1.12 -17.31 3.64
C ALA A 394 2.48 -16.79 4.15
N ARG A 395 2.51 -15.57 4.72
CA ARG A 395 3.75 -14.88 5.10
C ARG A 395 3.76 -14.41 6.55
N LEU A 396 2.73 -14.72 7.33
CA LEU A 396 2.70 -14.34 8.73
C LEU A 396 3.68 -15.21 9.56
N PRO A 397 4.39 -14.62 10.53
CA PRO A 397 5.22 -15.39 11.46
C PRO A 397 4.40 -16.47 12.17
N ARG A 398 4.94 -17.70 12.26
CA ARG A 398 4.29 -18.83 12.92
C ARG A 398 4.47 -18.84 14.45
N ASP A 399 5.24 -17.88 14.96
CA ASP A 399 5.60 -17.75 16.37
C ASP A 399 5.15 -16.39 16.94
N GLY A 400 5.23 -16.23 18.26
CA GLY A 400 4.92 -14.97 18.96
C GLY A 400 3.45 -14.56 18.87
N ALA A 401 3.19 -13.24 18.93
CA ALA A 401 1.84 -12.67 18.89
C ALA A 401 1.05 -12.97 17.60
N PHE A 402 1.71 -13.38 16.51
CA PHE A 402 1.07 -13.60 15.20
C PHE A 402 0.67 -15.05 14.93
N LYS A 403 1.04 -15.98 15.82
CA LYS A 403 0.84 -17.41 15.61
C LYS A 403 -0.59 -17.76 15.19
N SER A 404 -1.61 -17.22 15.86
CA SER A 404 -3.02 -17.50 15.55
C SER A 404 -3.51 -16.93 14.22
N LEU A 405 -2.74 -16.06 13.58
CA LEU A 405 -3.04 -15.47 12.28
C LEU A 405 -2.25 -16.13 11.14
N SER A 406 -1.31 -17.03 11.46
CA SER A 406 -0.49 -17.71 10.47
C SER A 406 -1.26 -18.75 9.66
N ASP A 407 -0.65 -19.20 8.56
CA ASP A 407 -1.17 -20.28 7.72
C ASP A 407 -1.33 -21.60 8.49
N LYS A 408 -0.62 -21.81 9.60
CA LYS A 408 -0.71 -23.03 10.43
C LYS A 408 -0.57 -22.71 11.91
N PHE A 409 -1.59 -23.02 12.70
CA PHE A 409 -1.55 -22.83 14.14
C PHE A 409 -2.31 -23.91 14.92
N SER A 410 -1.95 -24.06 16.18
CA SER A 410 -2.62 -25.00 17.11
C SER A 410 -3.19 -24.24 18.29
N LEU A 411 -4.43 -24.55 18.64
CA LEU A 411 -5.15 -24.01 19.79
C LEU A 411 -5.40 -25.12 20.80
N THR A 412 -5.30 -24.78 22.09
CA THR A 412 -5.69 -25.67 23.18
C THR A 412 -6.88 -25.07 23.92
N ILE A 413 -8.00 -25.79 23.98
CA ILE A 413 -9.17 -25.43 24.78
C ILE A 413 -9.21 -26.38 25.98
N THR A 414 -9.20 -25.83 27.20
CA THR A 414 -9.22 -26.64 28.42
C THR A 414 -10.54 -26.44 29.16
N ALA A 415 -11.18 -27.54 29.57
CA ALA A 415 -12.33 -27.45 30.45
C ALA A 415 -11.90 -27.27 31.91
N ARG A 416 -12.50 -26.30 32.58
CA ARG A 416 -12.43 -26.10 34.03
C ARG A 416 -13.82 -26.33 34.64
N GLN A 417 -13.89 -26.41 35.98
CA GLN A 417 -15.15 -26.64 36.71
C GLN A 417 -16.25 -25.64 36.35
N GLU A 418 -15.89 -24.42 35.93
CA GLU A 418 -16.83 -23.35 35.63
C GLU A 418 -17.16 -23.18 34.14
N GLY A 419 -16.56 -23.96 33.24
CA GLY A 419 -16.69 -23.80 31.79
C GLY A 419 -15.37 -23.99 31.05
N TRP A 420 -15.37 -23.73 29.74
CA TRP A 420 -14.15 -23.75 28.95
C TRP A 420 -13.38 -22.45 29.13
N THR A 421 -12.06 -22.56 29.19
CA THR A 421 -11.19 -21.40 29.31
C THR A 421 -10.07 -21.45 28.30
N VAL A 422 -9.76 -20.28 27.75
CA VAL A 422 -8.64 -20.06 26.85
C VAL A 422 -7.57 -19.25 27.61
N PRO A 423 -6.28 -19.62 27.55
CA PRO A 423 -5.21 -19.00 28.34
C PRO A 423 -5.02 -17.50 28.13
N SER A 424 -5.35 -16.99 26.95
CA SER A 424 -5.13 -15.59 26.58
C SER A 424 -6.17 -15.10 25.59
N VAL A 425 -6.25 -13.77 25.46
CA VAL A 425 -7.10 -13.07 24.47
C VAL A 425 -6.67 -13.39 23.04
N MET A 426 -5.38 -13.60 22.80
CA MET A 426 -4.86 -13.94 21.48
C MET A 426 -5.25 -15.36 21.05
N GLU A 427 -5.22 -16.30 21.99
CA GLU A 427 -5.73 -17.64 21.76
C GLU A 427 -7.25 -17.65 21.63
N ALA A 428 -7.97 -16.79 22.38
CA ALA A 428 -9.42 -16.65 22.26
C ALA A 428 -9.82 -16.06 20.89
N TRP A 429 -9.06 -15.09 20.38
CA TRP A 429 -9.25 -14.55 19.04
C TRP A 429 -8.96 -15.60 17.96
N GLY A 430 -7.84 -16.33 18.08
CA GLY A 430 -7.53 -17.46 17.21
C GLY A 430 -8.62 -18.53 17.21
N LEU A 431 -9.17 -18.83 18.39
CA LEU A 431 -10.30 -19.74 18.54
C LEU A 431 -11.55 -19.20 17.84
N GLY A 432 -11.88 -17.93 18.01
CA GLY A 432 -13.01 -17.29 17.32
C GLY A 432 -12.89 -17.40 15.80
N MET A 433 -11.69 -17.18 15.24
CA MET A 433 -11.43 -17.37 13.82
C MET A 433 -11.60 -18.82 13.38
N ALA A 434 -10.97 -19.76 14.09
CA ALA A 434 -11.04 -21.18 13.77
C ALA A 434 -12.49 -21.69 13.81
N LEU A 435 -13.27 -21.29 14.82
CA LEU A 435 -14.68 -21.62 14.94
C LEU A 435 -15.51 -21.01 13.80
N GLY A 436 -15.24 -19.75 13.43
CA GLY A 436 -15.86 -19.11 12.27
C GLY A 436 -15.63 -19.89 10.98
N TRP A 437 -14.38 -20.28 10.69
CA TRP A 437 -14.02 -21.12 9.54
C TRP A 437 -14.70 -22.49 9.53
N LEU A 438 -14.95 -23.03 10.72
CA LEU A 438 -15.62 -24.31 10.91
C LEU A 438 -17.16 -24.20 10.91
N GLY A 439 -17.70 -22.98 10.82
CA GLY A 439 -19.13 -22.70 10.82
C GLY A 439 -19.78 -22.75 12.21
N TYR A 440 -19.06 -22.29 13.23
CA TYR A 440 -19.52 -22.18 14.61
C TYR A 440 -19.53 -20.72 15.09
N ASP A 441 -20.60 -20.35 15.76
CA ASP A 441 -20.68 -19.17 16.60
C ASP A 441 -20.23 -19.53 18.03
N ALA A 442 -19.62 -18.59 18.72
CA ALA A 442 -19.11 -18.75 20.07
C ALA A 442 -19.33 -17.47 20.86
N GLU A 443 -19.89 -17.62 22.05
CA GLU A 443 -20.00 -16.55 23.03
C GLU A 443 -18.88 -16.71 24.05
N MET A 444 -18.09 -15.66 24.24
CA MET A 444 -16.98 -15.59 25.18
C MET A 444 -17.23 -14.49 26.20
N SER A 445 -16.64 -14.63 27.38
CA SER A 445 -16.66 -13.63 28.44
C SER A 445 -15.27 -13.33 28.95
N TYR A 446 -15.01 -12.04 29.12
CA TYR A 446 -13.83 -11.53 29.78
C TYR A 446 -14.24 -10.81 31.07
N ARG A 447 -13.57 -11.13 32.19
CA ARG A 447 -13.83 -10.60 33.55
C ARG A 447 -15.30 -10.67 34.00
N GLY A 448 -16.10 -11.58 33.44
CA GLY A 448 -17.51 -11.78 33.81
C GLY A 448 -18.48 -10.68 33.35
N GLU A 449 -18.00 -9.58 32.76
CA GLU A 449 -18.82 -8.40 32.47
C GLU A 449 -19.13 -8.25 30.97
N THR A 450 -18.18 -8.56 30.08
CA THR A 450 -18.41 -8.37 28.64
C THR A 450 -18.61 -9.69 27.91
N ARG A 451 -19.75 -9.81 27.23
CA ARG A 451 -20.07 -10.89 26.29
C ARG A 451 -19.55 -10.55 24.91
N ILE A 452 -18.95 -11.54 24.27
CA ILE A 452 -18.18 -11.39 23.05
C ILE A 452 -18.62 -12.49 22.10
N GLY A 453 -19.24 -12.12 20.99
CA GLY A 453 -19.42 -13.04 19.87
C GLY A 453 -18.14 -13.13 19.04
N ASN A 454 -17.82 -14.32 18.51
CA ASN A 454 -16.83 -14.46 17.44
C ASN A 454 -17.41 -13.96 16.11
N TRP A 455 -17.63 -12.65 15.98
CA TRP A 455 -18.12 -12.10 14.72
C TRP A 455 -17.10 -12.35 13.61
N VAL A 456 -17.47 -13.17 12.63
CA VAL A 456 -16.66 -13.52 11.47
C VAL A 456 -17.39 -13.04 10.23
N SER A 457 -16.73 -12.20 9.43
CA SER A 457 -17.30 -11.72 8.17
C SER A 457 -17.51 -12.88 7.20
N ASN A 458 -18.69 -12.99 6.58
CA ASN A 458 -18.94 -14.02 5.58
C ASN A 458 -18.04 -13.88 4.33
N GLN A 459 -17.55 -12.67 4.05
CA GLN A 459 -16.71 -12.38 2.88
C GLN A 459 -15.24 -12.70 3.12
N SER A 460 -14.67 -12.25 4.24
CA SER A 460 -13.25 -12.45 4.53
C SER A 460 -12.99 -13.68 5.40
N GLN A 461 -14.03 -14.19 6.07
CA GLN A 461 -13.94 -15.25 7.06
C GLN A 461 -13.00 -14.89 8.23
N ILE A 462 -12.82 -13.60 8.53
CA ILE A 462 -11.93 -13.15 9.60
C ILE A 462 -12.76 -12.78 10.82
N ALA A 463 -12.43 -13.36 11.97
CA ALA A 463 -13.01 -12.94 13.23
C ALA A 463 -12.49 -11.55 13.62
N ALA A 464 -13.38 -10.65 14.04
CA ALA A 464 -12.96 -9.43 14.70
C ALA A 464 -12.30 -9.79 16.03
N LYS A 465 -11.16 -9.14 16.35
CA LYS A 465 -10.64 -9.22 17.71
C LYS A 465 -11.71 -8.56 18.60
N PRO A 466 -12.16 -9.22 19.68
CA PRO A 466 -13.14 -8.63 20.58
C PRO A 466 -12.63 -7.32 21.20
N PHE A 467 -13.28 -6.21 20.89
CA PHE A 467 -12.81 -4.86 21.26
C PHE A 467 -12.98 -4.52 22.74
N SER A 468 -13.79 -5.28 23.47
CA SER A 468 -14.06 -5.08 24.90
C SER A 468 -13.02 -5.69 25.84
N ILE A 469 -11.94 -6.27 25.31
CA ILE A 469 -10.87 -6.85 26.11
C ILE A 469 -9.61 -5.98 26.02
N SER A 470 -9.47 -5.02 26.94
CA SER A 470 -8.26 -4.22 27.12
C SER A 470 -7.70 -4.38 28.55
N GLY A 471 -6.37 -4.39 28.68
CA GLY A 471 -5.67 -4.37 29.96
C GLY A 471 -4.42 -5.26 30.01
N PRO A 472 -3.36 -4.84 30.72
CA PRO A 472 -2.09 -5.57 30.85
C PRO A 472 -2.21 -6.86 31.70
N ASP A 473 -3.25 -6.98 32.52
CA ASP A 473 -3.52 -8.14 33.37
C ASP A 473 -4.61 -9.01 32.73
N VAL A 474 -4.21 -9.89 31.83
CA VAL A 474 -5.14 -10.78 31.12
C VAL A 474 -5.26 -12.11 31.86
N GLU A 475 -6.33 -12.23 32.64
CA GLU A 475 -6.86 -13.52 33.11
C GLU A 475 -7.44 -14.33 31.94
N ALA A 476 -7.59 -15.64 32.15
CA ALA A 476 -8.13 -16.57 31.14
C ALA A 476 -9.52 -16.12 30.62
N VAL A 477 -9.74 -16.22 29.30
CA VAL A 477 -11.04 -15.91 28.67
C VAL A 477 -11.96 -17.12 28.82
N LYS A 478 -13.20 -16.90 29.28
CA LYS A 478 -14.19 -17.96 29.46
C LYS A 478 -15.03 -18.12 28.19
N VAL A 479 -15.16 -19.32 27.65
CA VAL A 479 -16.10 -19.61 26.57
C VAL A 479 -17.42 -20.04 27.20
N LEU A 480 -18.49 -19.29 26.93
CA LEU A 480 -19.82 -19.47 27.50
C LEU A 480 -20.65 -20.48 26.70
N SER A 481 -20.62 -20.37 25.37
CA SER A 481 -21.32 -21.26 24.45
C SER A 481 -20.56 -21.40 23.12
N ILE A 482 -20.79 -22.52 22.44
CA ILE A 482 -20.43 -22.74 21.04
C ILE A 482 -21.67 -23.32 20.35
N GLU A 483 -22.17 -22.64 19.33
CA GLU A 483 -23.38 -22.97 18.60
C GLU A 483 -23.09 -23.16 17.11
N HIS A 484 -23.88 -24.00 16.45
CA HIS A 484 -23.76 -24.23 15.02
C HIS A 484 -24.33 -23.05 14.22
N MET A 485 -23.57 -22.55 13.23
CA MET A 485 -24.16 -21.68 12.21
C MET A 485 -25.07 -22.49 11.30
N ARG A 486 -26.17 -21.87 10.85
CA ARG A 486 -27.23 -22.56 10.08
C ARG A 486 -26.79 -23.13 8.73
N GLN A 487 -25.63 -22.76 8.19
CA GLN A 487 -25.28 -23.07 6.80
C GLN A 487 -24.13 -24.07 6.60
N HIS A 488 -23.18 -24.19 7.53
CA HIS A 488 -22.07 -25.14 7.36
C HIS A 488 -21.56 -25.56 8.73
N SER A 489 -21.31 -26.85 8.90
CA SER A 489 -20.58 -27.30 10.08
C SER A 489 -19.79 -28.53 9.74
N LEU A 490 -18.50 -28.44 10.03
CA LEU A 490 -17.50 -29.31 9.45
C LEU A 490 -16.90 -30.27 10.47
N LEU A 491 -17.15 -30.07 11.77
CA LEU A 491 -16.62 -30.89 12.86
C LEU A 491 -17.66 -31.15 13.95
N PRO A 492 -18.52 -32.18 13.80
CA PRO A 492 -19.53 -32.50 14.81
C PRO A 492 -18.91 -32.73 16.20
N GLY A 493 -19.52 -32.14 17.23
CA GLY A 493 -19.19 -32.41 18.62
C GLY A 493 -18.19 -31.43 19.27
N LEU A 494 -17.74 -30.37 18.60
CA LEU A 494 -16.94 -29.29 19.22
C LEU A 494 -17.66 -28.57 20.37
N ASN A 495 -18.98 -28.71 20.45
CA ASN A 495 -19.84 -28.25 21.54
C ASN A 495 -19.90 -29.23 22.75
N GLU A 496 -19.28 -30.40 22.67
CA GLU A 496 -19.29 -31.40 23.75
C GLU A 496 -18.29 -31.07 24.87
N LYS A 497 -18.74 -31.12 26.13
CA LYS A 497 -17.90 -30.93 27.32
C LYS A 497 -16.92 -32.11 27.51
N VAL A 498 -15.71 -32.00 26.96
CA VAL A 498 -14.56 -32.88 27.25
C VAL A 498 -13.46 -32.14 28.01
N SER A 499 -12.57 -32.87 28.69
CA SER A 499 -11.59 -32.25 29.60
C SER A 499 -10.59 -31.33 28.89
N ARG A 500 -10.26 -31.64 27.63
CA ARG A 500 -9.41 -30.83 26.78
C ARG A 500 -9.62 -31.13 25.30
N TRP A 501 -9.60 -30.08 24.48
CA TRP A 501 -9.44 -30.13 23.03
C TRP A 501 -8.09 -29.56 22.64
N ASN A 502 -7.41 -30.24 21.71
CA ASN A 502 -6.34 -29.63 20.92
C ASN A 502 -6.83 -29.56 19.48
N VAL A 503 -6.91 -28.35 18.92
CA VAL A 503 -7.33 -28.12 17.54
C VAL A 503 -6.13 -27.61 16.77
N GLU A 504 -5.68 -28.36 15.79
CA GLU A 504 -4.69 -27.92 14.80
C GLU A 504 -5.43 -27.43 13.57
N VAL A 505 -5.10 -26.22 13.15
CA VAL A 505 -5.67 -25.52 12.01
C VAL A 505 -4.55 -25.25 11.02
N ALA A 506 -4.73 -25.69 9.78
CA ALA A 506 -3.85 -25.36 8.68
C ALA A 506 -4.69 -24.81 7.52
N VAL A 507 -4.37 -23.61 7.07
CA VAL A 507 -5.01 -22.94 5.94
C VAL A 507 -4.00 -22.79 4.82
N GLU A 508 -4.30 -23.37 3.67
CA GLU A 508 -3.46 -23.28 2.48
C GLU A 508 -4.24 -22.58 1.35
N GLY A 509 -3.60 -21.59 0.72
CA GLY A 509 -4.17 -20.89 -0.44
C GLY A 509 -3.80 -21.60 -1.74
N PHE A 510 -4.80 -21.88 -2.58
CA PHE A 510 -4.63 -22.51 -3.89
C PHE A 510 -5.08 -21.56 -5.00
N SER A 511 -4.27 -21.45 -6.05
CA SER A 511 -4.66 -20.79 -7.29
C SER A 511 -5.41 -21.81 -8.17
N ILE A 512 -6.69 -21.56 -8.43
CA ILE A 512 -7.47 -22.39 -9.34
C ILE A 512 -7.17 -21.94 -10.78
N ARG A 513 -6.44 -22.74 -11.55
CA ARG A 513 -6.26 -22.51 -12.99
C ARG A 513 -7.56 -22.81 -13.73
N GLY A 514 -8.17 -21.80 -14.35
CA GLY A 514 -9.35 -21.96 -15.22
C GLY A 514 -10.45 -20.93 -15.02
N LEU A 515 -10.45 -20.20 -13.90
CA LEU A 515 -11.33 -19.05 -13.69
C LEU A 515 -10.62 -17.76 -14.12
N SER A 516 -11.30 -16.92 -14.90
CA SER A 516 -10.78 -15.62 -15.31
C SER A 516 -10.51 -14.76 -14.06
N MET A 517 -9.24 -14.37 -13.90
CA MET A 517 -8.69 -13.60 -12.78
C MET A 517 -8.85 -14.20 -11.37
N GLY A 518 -7.75 -14.71 -10.82
CA GLY A 518 -7.40 -14.50 -9.41
C GLY A 518 -8.24 -15.17 -8.33
N THR A 519 -9.04 -16.20 -8.62
CA THR A 519 -9.73 -16.94 -7.54
C THR A 519 -8.71 -17.73 -6.72
N VAL A 520 -8.50 -17.30 -5.46
CA VAL A 520 -7.76 -18.06 -4.44
C VAL A 520 -8.79 -18.80 -3.60
N ALA A 521 -8.79 -20.13 -3.67
CA ALA A 521 -9.54 -20.94 -2.73
C ALA A 521 -8.67 -21.23 -1.50
N LEU A 522 -9.25 -21.12 -0.31
CA LEU A 522 -8.61 -21.55 0.92
C LEU A 522 -9.05 -22.98 1.20
N ILE A 523 -8.09 -23.88 1.36
CA ILE A 523 -8.37 -25.22 1.88
C ILE A 523 -7.88 -25.24 3.32
N GLY A 524 -8.80 -25.52 4.23
CA GLY A 524 -8.51 -25.72 5.64
C GLY A 524 -8.38 -27.21 5.92
N ALA A 525 -7.25 -27.65 6.45
CA ALA A 525 -7.13 -28.93 7.12
C ALA A 525 -7.25 -28.72 8.62
N PHE A 526 -8.19 -29.44 9.24
CA PHE A 526 -8.46 -29.34 10.66
C PHE A 526 -8.25 -30.69 11.32
N LYS A 527 -7.50 -30.72 12.42
CA LYS A 527 -7.33 -31.90 13.26
C LYS A 527 -7.71 -31.55 14.69
N ALA A 528 -8.79 -32.13 15.19
CA ALA A 528 -9.22 -31.98 16.57
C ALA A 528 -8.93 -33.26 17.35
N THR A 529 -8.18 -33.16 18.46
CA THR A 529 -7.89 -34.29 19.35
C THR A 529 -8.58 -34.06 20.69
N LYS A 530 -9.49 -34.96 21.07
CA LYS A 530 -10.11 -35.00 22.40
C LYS A 530 -9.19 -35.74 23.37
N SER A 531 -9.04 -35.25 24.60
CA SER A 531 -8.47 -36.06 25.69
C SER A 531 -9.33 -35.95 26.94
N ASN A 532 -9.64 -37.09 27.55
CA ASN A 532 -10.14 -37.20 28.92
C ASN A 532 -9.00 -37.82 29.75
N ARG A 533 -8.57 -37.20 30.86
CA ARG A 533 -7.79 -37.94 31.87
C ARG A 533 -8.78 -38.89 32.57
N VAL A 534 -8.62 -40.20 32.68
CA VAL A 534 -7.47 -41.12 32.69
C VAL A 534 -7.64 -42.13 31.55
N ASP A 535 -6.56 -42.57 30.93
CA ASP A 535 -6.48 -43.41 29.72
C ASP A 535 -6.67 -42.67 28.39
N VAL A 536 -5.54 -42.53 27.68
CA VAL A 536 -5.43 -41.92 26.35
C VAL A 536 -6.16 -42.79 25.34
N ILE A 537 -7.42 -42.46 25.06
CA ILE A 537 -8.10 -42.86 23.83
C ILE A 537 -8.16 -41.61 22.93
N SER A 538 -7.17 -41.45 22.06
CA SER A 538 -7.21 -40.47 20.98
C SER A 538 -8.13 -40.99 19.87
N SER A 539 -9.23 -40.29 19.58
CA SER A 539 -9.91 -40.43 18.29
C SER A 539 -9.42 -39.29 17.39
N GLU A 540 -8.84 -39.63 16.25
CA GLU A 540 -8.52 -38.67 15.20
C GLU A 540 -9.79 -38.42 14.39
N VAL A 541 -10.24 -37.17 14.34
CA VAL A 541 -11.20 -36.70 13.33
C VAL A 541 -10.39 -35.79 12.40
N GLY A 542 -10.08 -36.28 11.22
CA GLY A 542 -9.37 -35.53 10.19
C GLY A 542 -10.26 -35.38 8.97
N ASP A 543 -10.77 -34.17 8.76
CA ASP A 543 -11.54 -33.81 7.56
C ASP A 543 -10.77 -32.74 6.77
N ILE A 544 -10.67 -32.92 5.45
CA ILE A 544 -10.12 -31.92 4.51
C ILE A 544 -11.29 -31.08 4.00
N VAL A 545 -11.26 -29.77 4.25
CA VAL A 545 -12.37 -28.87 3.94
C VAL A 545 -11.99 -27.88 2.84
N TYR A 546 -12.83 -27.80 1.81
CA TYR A 546 -12.78 -26.76 0.79
C TYR A 546 -13.63 -25.55 1.21
N LEU A 547 -13.01 -24.39 1.44
CA LEU A 547 -13.72 -23.12 1.64
C LEU A 547 -13.58 -22.29 0.34
N PRO A 548 -14.65 -22.16 -0.47
CA PRO A 548 -14.62 -21.27 -1.61
C PRO A 548 -14.66 -19.82 -1.12
N VAL A 549 -13.52 -19.12 -1.19
CA VAL A 549 -13.49 -17.65 -1.09
C VAL A 549 -13.67 -17.10 -2.50
N THR A 550 -14.91 -16.81 -2.87
CA THR A 550 -15.21 -16.14 -4.14
C THR A 550 -15.00 -14.64 -3.99
N TYR A 551 -13.96 -14.12 -4.65
CA TYR A 551 -13.91 -12.70 -4.99
C TYR A 551 -14.87 -12.47 -6.15
N GLU A 552 -16.12 -12.10 -5.87
CA GLU A 552 -17.00 -11.56 -6.91
C GLU A 552 -16.47 -10.20 -7.35
N THR A 553 -15.70 -10.20 -8.44
CA THR A 553 -15.68 -9.01 -9.29
C THR A 553 -17.00 -9.03 -10.04
N VAL A 554 -17.85 -8.03 -9.83
CA VAL A 554 -19.15 -7.91 -10.50
C VAL A 554 -18.93 -7.85 -12.02
N HIS A 555 -19.00 -9.00 -12.68
CA HIS A 555 -19.26 -9.08 -14.11
C HIS A 555 -20.66 -9.64 -14.30
N ARG A 556 -21.61 -8.71 -14.51
CA ARG A 556 -22.89 -9.07 -15.12
C ARG A 556 -22.62 -9.63 -16.51
N GLY A 557 -23.01 -10.90 -16.69
CA GLY A 557 -23.31 -11.45 -18.00
C GLY A 557 -22.30 -12.43 -18.55
N ILE A 558 -22.22 -13.63 -17.98
CA ILE A 558 -21.98 -14.84 -18.78
C ILE A 558 -22.98 -15.90 -18.30
N THR A 559 -24.06 -16.05 -19.07
CA THR A 559 -24.91 -17.24 -19.02
C THR A 559 -24.23 -18.31 -19.83
N THR A 560 -23.93 -19.47 -19.23
CA THR A 560 -23.72 -20.69 -20.02
C THR A 560 -24.17 -21.94 -19.26
N ARG A 561 -24.82 -22.81 -20.05
CA ARG A 561 -25.50 -24.07 -19.78
C ARG A 561 -24.69 -25.11 -19.01
#